data_AF-A0A7V4AQN4-F1
#
_entry.id   AF-A0A7V4AQN4-F1
#
_cell.length_a   1.000
_cell.length_b   1.000
_cell.length_c   1.000
_cell.angle_alpha   90.00
_cell.angle_beta   90.00
_cell.angle_gamma   90.00
#
_symmetry.space_group_name_H-M   'P 1'
#
loop_
_entity.id
_entity.type
_entity.pdbx_description
1 polymer ?
#
loop_
_entity_poly.entity_id
_entity_poly.type
_entity_poly.pdbx_seq_one_letter_code
_entity_poly.pdbx_strand_id
1 'polypeptide(L)'
;MRNERANVKALEGGDIRGLCPESVMLVLICVADAVSTLFLVGRGLATEANPLMAWCLERGALVFLTAKAASFAPFVAMCEIYRRRNPVTGRLFIRVGFWAYLLAYLLLVLVVNLRPL
;
A
#
# COMPACT_ATOMS: atom_id res chain seq x y z
N MET A 1 33.82 -29.86 10.76
CA MET A 1 33.01 -29.12 11.75
C MET A 1 32.98 -27.59 11.58
N ARG A 2 33.92 -26.93 10.87
CA ARG A 2 33.89 -25.47 10.63
C ARG A 2 32.94 -25.03 9.48
N ASN A 3 32.59 -25.96 8.59
CA ASN A 3 31.80 -25.68 7.38
C ASN A 3 30.28 -25.61 7.61
N GLU A 4 29.74 -26.34 8.58
CA GLU A 4 28.30 -26.32 8.88
C GLU A 4 27.86 -25.00 9.54
N ARG A 5 28.71 -24.39 10.37
CA ARG A 5 28.40 -23.10 11.03
C ARG A 5 28.32 -21.92 10.05
N ALA A 6 28.99 -22.00 8.90
CA ALA A 6 28.92 -20.98 7.86
C ALA A 6 27.58 -21.06 7.10
N ASN A 7 27.06 -22.27 6.87
CA ASN A 7 25.75 -22.47 6.23
C ASN A 7 24.59 -22.08 7.15
N VAL A 8 24.69 -22.31 8.47
CA VAL A 8 23.67 -21.86 9.43
C VAL A 8 23.61 -20.33 9.48
N LYS A 9 24.75 -19.61 9.49
CA LYS A 9 24.76 -18.14 9.44
C LYS A 9 24.24 -17.55 8.14
N ALA A 10 24.42 -18.23 7.00
CA ALA A 10 23.86 -17.80 5.72
C ALA A 10 22.32 -17.95 5.67
N LEU A 11 21.76 -18.90 6.42
CA LEU A 11 20.31 -19.06 6.59
C LEU A 11 19.74 -18.09 7.64
N GLU A 12 20.53 -17.69 8.64
CA GLU A 12 20.17 -16.67 9.64
C GLU A 12 20.33 -15.22 9.15
N GLY A 13 20.96 -15.02 7.98
CA GLY A 13 21.18 -13.71 7.36
C GLY A 13 19.99 -13.13 6.59
N GLY A 14 18.85 -13.83 6.57
CA GLY A 14 17.59 -13.19 6.20
C GLY A 14 17.21 -12.26 7.34
N ASP A 15 17.30 -10.95 7.13
CA ASP A 15 16.86 -9.96 8.12
C ASP A 15 15.39 -10.18 8.52
N ILE A 16 15.18 -10.89 9.64
CA ILE A 16 13.86 -11.21 10.23
C ILE A 16 13.44 -10.14 11.25
N ARG A 17 14.26 -9.10 11.49
CA ARG A 17 14.08 -8.17 12.61
C ARG A 17 13.57 -6.79 12.22
N GLY A 18 13.57 -6.44 10.93
CA GLY A 18 13.03 -5.17 10.42
C GLY A 18 11.80 -5.32 9.52
N LEU A 19 10.88 -4.35 9.60
CA LEU A 19 9.94 -4.07 8.51
C LEU A 19 10.74 -3.76 7.24
N CYS A 20 10.36 -4.37 6.12
CA CYS A 20 10.99 -4.10 4.84
C CYS A 20 10.87 -2.60 4.49
N PRO A 21 11.95 -1.89 4.11
CA PRO A 21 11.89 -0.47 3.73
C PRO A 21 10.82 -0.19 2.68
N GLU A 22 10.64 -1.11 1.73
CA GLU A 22 9.62 -1.03 0.69
C GLU A 22 8.19 -1.14 1.25
N SER A 23 7.98 -1.92 2.30
CA SER A 23 6.68 -2.00 2.98
C SER A 23 6.40 -0.74 3.79
N VAL A 24 7.42 -0.17 4.44
CA VAL A 24 7.30 1.12 5.13
C VAL A 24 6.96 2.23 4.14
N MET A 25 7.66 2.28 3.02
CA MET A 25 7.42 3.26 1.96
C MET A 25 6.01 3.13 1.37
N LEU A 26 5.52 1.90 1.17
CA LEU A 26 4.16 1.64 0.71
C LEU A 26 3.11 2.15 1.72
N VAL A 27 3.31 1.89 3.01
CA VAL A 27 2.43 2.41 4.08
C VAL A 27 2.44 3.94 4.12
N LEU A 28 3.62 4.57 4.02
CA LEU A 28 3.73 6.03 4.00
C LEU A 28 2.98 6.65 2.81
N ILE A 29 3.07 6.03 1.63
CA ILE A 29 2.31 6.47 0.45
C ILE A 29 0.81 6.37 0.70
N CYS A 30 0.32 5.24 1.25
CA CYS A 30 -1.10 5.07 1.54
C CYS A 30 -1.62 6.05 2.61
N VAL A 31 -0.80 6.37 3.61
CA VAL A 31 -1.13 7.38 4.63
C VAL A 31 -1.16 8.78 4.01
N ALA A 32 -0.15 9.14 3.22
CA ALA A 32 -0.10 10.43 2.54
C ALA A 32 -1.29 10.62 1.59
N ASP A 33 -1.68 9.57 0.86
CA ASP A 33 -2.88 9.53 0.02
C ASP A 33 -4.15 9.76 0.85
N ALA A 34 -4.35 9.06 1.97
CA ALA A 34 -5.51 9.28 2.84
C ALA A 34 -5.56 10.71 3.42
N VAL A 35 -4.43 11.26 3.85
CA VAL A 35 -4.34 12.62 4.41
C VAL A 35 -4.61 13.67 3.33
N SER A 36 -4.02 13.50 2.15
CA SER A 36 -4.23 14.41 1.02
C SER A 36 -5.69 14.40 0.54
N THR A 37 -6.32 13.22 0.46
CA THR A 37 -7.77 13.12 0.17
C THR A 37 -8.59 13.88 1.22
N LEU A 38 -8.38 13.63 2.51
CA LEU A 38 -9.13 14.30 3.58
C LEU A 38 -8.94 15.82 3.55
N PHE A 39 -7.72 16.28 3.29
CA PHE A 39 -7.40 17.70 3.24
C PHE A 39 -8.03 18.40 2.02
N LEU A 40 -7.92 17.79 0.84
CA LEU A 40 -8.42 18.37 -0.41
C LEU A 40 -9.94 18.30 -0.50
N VAL A 41 -10.53 17.13 -0.24
CA VAL A 41 -11.99 16.93 -0.28
C VAL A 41 -12.68 17.66 0.87
N GLY A 42 -12.10 17.63 2.08
CA GLY A 42 -12.64 18.36 3.23
C GLY A 42 -12.65 19.88 3.06
N ARG A 43 -11.82 20.43 2.15
CA ARG A 43 -11.83 21.86 1.78
C ARG A 43 -12.62 22.15 0.50
N GLY A 44 -13.26 21.16 -0.10
CA GLY A 44 -13.98 21.31 -1.38
C GLY A 44 -13.06 21.59 -2.58
N LEU A 45 -11.75 21.34 -2.45
CA LEU A 45 -10.76 21.57 -3.51
C LEU A 45 -10.66 20.40 -4.50
N ALA A 46 -11.21 19.24 -4.14
CA ALA A 46 -11.26 18.06 -4.98
C ALA A 46 -12.53 17.26 -4.71
N THR A 47 -12.95 16.46 -5.69
CA THR A 47 -14.00 15.45 -5.55
C THR A 47 -13.37 14.07 -5.51
N GLU A 48 -13.80 13.22 -4.57
CA GLU A 48 -13.32 11.86 -4.49
C GLU A 48 -13.88 11.04 -5.65
N ALA A 49 -13.00 10.61 -6.54
CA ALA A 49 -13.35 9.88 -7.77
C ALA A 49 -13.84 8.45 -7.50
N ASN A 50 -13.44 7.84 -6.37
CA ASN A 50 -13.88 6.51 -6.01
C ASN A 50 -15.25 6.58 -5.30
N PRO A 51 -16.35 6.09 -5.92
CA PRO A 51 -17.69 6.23 -5.36
C PRO A 51 -17.86 5.54 -4.00
N LEU A 52 -17.10 4.46 -3.74
CA LEU A 52 -17.08 3.82 -2.42
C LEU A 52 -16.41 4.73 -1.38
N MET A 53 -15.28 5.36 -1.72
CA MET A 53 -14.60 6.29 -0.82
C MET A 53 -15.36 7.58 -0.63
N ALA A 54 -16.04 8.10 -1.66
CA ALA A 54 -16.92 9.26 -1.56
C ALA A 54 -18.03 9.00 -0.53
N TRP A 55 -18.69 7.84 -0.62
CA TRP A 55 -19.69 7.41 0.35
C TRP A 55 -19.10 7.21 1.77
N CYS A 56 -17.87 6.72 1.90
CA CYS A 56 -17.19 6.64 3.20
C CYS A 56 -16.84 8.02 3.77
N LEU A 57 -16.44 8.98 2.93
CA LEU A 57 -16.16 10.37 3.29
C LEU A 57 -17.40 11.08 3.83
N GLU A 58 -18.56 10.88 3.20
CA GLU A 58 -19.85 11.40 3.66
C GLU A 58 -20.22 10.91 5.08
N ARG A 59 -19.75 9.72 5.46
CA ARG A 59 -19.97 9.12 6.79
C ARG A 59 -18.94 9.55 7.84
N GLY A 60 -17.95 10.35 7.44
CA GLY A 60 -16.94 10.92 8.32
C GLY A 60 -15.53 10.38 8.08
N ALA A 61 -14.53 11.18 8.48
CA ALA A 61 -13.12 10.91 8.24
C ALA A 61 -12.64 9.55 8.78
N LEU A 62 -13.17 9.09 9.92
CA LEU A 62 -12.84 7.79 10.51
C LEU A 62 -13.33 6.61 9.65
N VAL A 63 -14.52 6.71 9.04
CA VAL A 63 -15.06 5.66 8.16
C VAL A 63 -14.24 5.59 6.88
N PHE A 64 -13.87 6.75 6.32
CA PHE A 64 -12.94 6.82 5.20
C PHE A 64 -11.58 6.21 5.52
N LEU A 65 -10.95 6.59 6.63
CA LEU A 65 -9.64 6.06 7.04
C LEU A 65 -9.67 4.55 7.24
N THR A 66 -10.70 4.01 7.88
CA THR A 66 -10.83 2.56 8.11
C THR A 66 -11.07 1.80 6.81
N ALA A 67 -11.94 2.30 5.92
CA ALA A 67 -12.17 1.68 4.61
C ALA A 67 -10.91 1.74 3.73
N LYS A 68 -10.19 2.87 3.74
CA LYS A 68 -8.92 3.03 3.04
C LYS A 68 -7.88 2.05 3.59
N ALA A 69 -7.68 2.00 4.91
CA ALA A 69 -6.78 1.05 5.55
C ALA A 69 -7.15 -0.41 5.22
N ALA A 70 -8.43 -0.78 5.28
CA ALA A 70 -8.90 -2.11 4.95
C ALA A 70 -8.63 -2.50 3.48
N SER A 71 -8.55 -1.53 2.57
CA SER A 71 -8.29 -1.79 1.16
C SER A 71 -6.83 -2.19 0.85
N PHE A 72 -5.85 -1.74 1.65
CA PHE A 72 -4.43 -2.02 1.39
C PHE A 72 -3.73 -2.80 2.52
N ALA A 73 -4.16 -2.66 3.78
CA ALA A 73 -3.51 -3.31 4.92
C ALA A 73 -3.45 -4.84 4.80
N PRO A 74 -4.49 -5.56 4.34
CA PRO A 74 -4.42 -7.01 4.15
C PRO A 74 -3.38 -7.39 3.09
N PHE A 75 -3.30 -6.62 2.01
CA PHE A 75 -2.33 -6.85 0.94
C PHE A 75 -0.89 -6.64 1.44
N VAL A 76 -0.63 -5.55 2.16
CA VAL A 76 0.68 -5.26 2.77
C VAL A 76 1.04 -6.35 3.79
N ALA A 77 0.11 -6.74 4.65
CA ALA A 77 0.32 -7.79 5.64
C ALA A 77 0.62 -9.14 4.98
N MET A 78 -0.11 -9.53 3.94
CA MET A 78 0.18 -10.75 3.18
C MET A 78 1.55 -10.70 2.51
N CYS A 79 1.93 -9.57 1.91
CA CYS A 79 3.25 -9.40 1.30
C CYS A 79 4.37 -9.56 2.33
N GLU A 80 4.21 -8.98 3.52
CA GLU A 80 5.20 -9.06 4.59
C GLU A 80 5.29 -10.47 5.20
N ILE A 81 4.15 -11.13 5.42
CA ILE A 81 4.10 -12.53 5.87
C ILE A 81 4.77 -13.45 4.83
N TYR A 82 4.50 -13.22 3.55
CA TYR A 82 5.06 -14.04 2.48
C TYR A 82 6.55 -13.77 2.24
N ARG A 83 6.99 -12.51 2.38
CA ARG A 83 8.41 -12.13 2.32
C ARG A 83 9.24 -12.89 3.35
N ARG A 84 8.71 -13.11 4.56
CA ARG A 84 9.38 -13.89 5.62
C ARG A 84 9.64 -15.35 5.22
N ARG A 85 8.86 -15.91 4.28
CA ARG A 85 9.09 -17.26 3.72
C ARG A 85 9.92 -17.26 2.44
N ASN A 86 9.71 -16.28 1.56
CA ASN A 86 10.42 -16.14 0.29
C ASN A 86 10.70 -14.66 -0.04
N PRO A 87 11.92 -14.16 0.21
CA PRO A 87 12.24 -12.73 0.08
C PRO A 87 12.27 -12.23 -1.37
N VAL A 88 12.45 -13.12 -2.35
CA VAL A 88 12.42 -12.77 -3.79
C VAL A 88 10.97 -12.55 -4.24
N THR A 89 10.08 -13.49 -3.93
CA THR A 89 8.66 -13.40 -4.32
C THR A 89 7.94 -12.28 -3.57
N GLY A 90 8.27 -12.05 -2.30
CA GLY A 90 7.72 -10.92 -1.53
C GLY A 90 8.00 -9.56 -2.18
N ARG A 91 9.22 -9.36 -2.71
CA ARG A 91 9.56 -8.13 -3.46
C ARG A 91 8.80 -8.00 -4.77
N LEU A 92 8.52 -9.12 -5.45
CA LEU A 92 7.70 -9.12 -6.66
C LEU A 92 6.26 -8.68 -6.36
N PHE A 93 5.65 -9.22 -5.28
CA PHE A 93 4.29 -8.82 -4.88
C PHE A 93 4.20 -7.35 -4.49
N ILE A 94 5.18 -6.81 -3.75
CA ILE A 94 5.22 -5.38 -3.42
C ILE A 94 5.33 -4.53 -4.70
N ARG A 95 6.17 -4.93 -5.66
CA ARG A 95 6.27 -4.24 -6.96
C ARG A 95 4.96 -4.30 -7.75
N VAL A 96 4.32 -5.46 -7.81
CA VAL A 96 3.02 -5.62 -8.47
C VAL A 96 1.96 -4.76 -7.79
N GLY A 97 1.93 -4.71 -6.45
CA GLY A 97 1.03 -3.85 -5.70
C GLY A 97 1.25 -2.37 -5.97
N PHE A 98 2.51 -1.94 -6.06
CA PHE A 98 2.86 -0.57 -6.45
C PHE A 98 2.37 -0.23 -7.87
N TRP A 99 2.60 -1.11 -8.85
CA TRP A 99 2.12 -0.92 -10.22
C TRP A 99 0.60 -0.96 -10.31
N ALA A 100 -0.06 -1.84 -9.56
CA ALA A 100 -1.52 -1.90 -9.50
C ALA A 100 -2.12 -0.62 -8.90
N TYR A 101 -1.49 -0.08 -7.85
CA TYR A 101 -1.88 1.20 -7.26
C TYR A 101 -1.73 2.34 -8.28
N LEU A 102 -0.58 2.44 -8.94
CA LEU A 102 -0.32 3.44 -9.98
C LEU A 102 -1.32 3.33 -11.13
N LEU A 103 -1.60 2.11 -11.59
CA LEU A 103 -2.55 1.85 -12.68
C LEU A 103 -3.97 2.24 -12.27
N ALA A 104 -4.40 1.87 -11.06
CA ALA A 104 -5.70 2.24 -10.52
C ALA A 104 -5.82 3.77 -10.41
N TYR A 105 -4.80 4.45 -9.89
CA TYR A 105 -4.75 5.91 -9.81
C TYR A 105 -4.85 6.55 -11.20
N LEU A 106 -4.03 6.10 -12.15
CA LEU A 106 -4.05 6.60 -13.54
C LEU A 106 -5.42 6.38 -14.19
N LEU A 107 -5.97 5.16 -14.13
CA LEU A 107 -7.28 4.86 -14.71
C LEU A 107 -8.38 5.73 -14.10
N LEU A 108 -8.39 5.89 -12.77
CA LEU A 108 -9.39 6.69 -12.08
C LEU A 108 -9.26 8.18 -12.47
N VAL A 109 -8.03 8.71 -12.51
CA VAL A 109 -7.75 10.07 -12.96
C VAL A 109 -8.16 10.27 -14.41
N LEU A 110 -7.83 9.35 -15.32
CA LEU A 110 -8.21 9.43 -16.74
C LEU A 110 -9.74 9.39 -16.90
N VAL A 111 -10.42 8.46 -16.23
CA VAL A 111 -11.88 8.31 -16.34
C VAL A 111 -12.62 9.53 -15.80
N VAL A 112 -12.12 10.13 -14.71
CA VAL A 112 -12.80 11.25 -14.05
C VAL A 112 -12.40 12.61 -14.62
N ASN A 113 -11.15 12.80 -15.06
CA ASN A 113 -10.65 14.10 -15.51
C ASN A 113 -10.53 14.25 -17.04
N LEU A 114 -10.55 13.16 -17.82
CA LEU A 114 -10.58 13.22 -19.30
C LEU A 114 -11.95 12.88 -19.89
N ARG A 115 -13.03 12.92 -19.09
CA ARG A 115 -14.35 13.19 -19.68
C ARG A 115 -14.44 14.69 -19.92
N PRO A 116 -14.22 15.19 -21.17
CA PRO A 116 -14.54 16.56 -21.47
C PRO A 116 -16.02 16.80 -21.20
N LEU A 117 -16.30 17.96 -20.61
CA LEU A 117 -17.63 18.59 -20.55
C LEU A 117 -18.35 18.52 -21.90
#